data_AF-A0A2K3MMQ8-F1
#
_entry.id   AF-A0A2K3MMQ8-F1
#
_cell.length_a   1.000
_cell.length_b   1.000
_cell.length_c   1.000
_cell.angle_alpha   90.00
_cell.angle_beta   90.00
_cell.angle_gamma   90.00
#
_symmetry.space_group_name_H-M   'P 1'
#
loop_
_entity.id
_entity.type
_entity.pdbx_description
1 polymer ?
#
loop_
_entity_poly.entity_id
_entity_poly.type
_entity_poly.pdbx_seq_one_letter_code
_entity_poly.pdbx_strand_id
1 'polypeptide(L)'
;RGFLLDTFLLLYVRSGFQLISHPNIPLSSSQLITPIGRFVAAILLAIYSGLLYGLYVPDWQFNVSSSTSSLPPIAAGHLYMVNCSVRGDLGPACNSAGMIDRYILGFDHLYQKPVFRNLKECNMSSTGQVSDTSPSWCHAPFEPEGILSSITAAVSCIIGLQYGHVLAHLEDHKGRLNHWLGFSVSFLTLGGFLALIGIPLNKSLYTISYMLLSSAASGLTFMALYVLVDVYGHRRLTSVLEWMGKHSLSIFVLVSSNLAVIAIQGFYWTKPENNIVHWIVSQFHHK
;
A
#
# COMPACT_ATOMS: atom_id res chain seq x y z
N ARG A 1 1.72 -1.26 5.10
CA ARG A 1 0.60 -1.23 4.11
C ARG A 1 1.09 -1.84 2.82
N GLY A 2 1.82 -1.17 1.91
CA GLY A 2 2.40 -1.80 0.68
C GLY A 2 3.00 -3.20 0.86
N PHE A 3 4.12 -3.35 1.58
CA PHE A 3 4.75 -4.67 1.84
C PHE A 3 3.81 -5.72 2.45
N LEU A 4 2.94 -5.31 3.39
CA LEU A 4 1.96 -6.20 4.00
C LEU A 4 0.89 -6.62 2.97
N LEU A 5 0.40 -5.69 2.16
CA LEU A 5 -0.57 -5.93 1.11
C LEU A 5 0.02 -6.89 0.06
N ASP A 6 1.26 -6.65 -0.39
CA ASP A 6 1.95 -7.52 -1.34
C ASP A 6 2.18 -8.94 -0.78
N THR A 7 2.54 -9.03 0.51
CA THR A 7 2.69 -10.31 1.20
C THR A 7 1.35 -11.02 1.39
N PHE A 8 0.29 -10.30 1.75
CA PHE A 8 -1.06 -10.84 1.87
C PHE A 8 -1.61 -11.27 0.52
N LEU A 9 -1.29 -10.56 -0.56
CA LEU A 9 -1.69 -10.91 -1.92
C LEU A 9 -1.03 -12.22 -2.35
N LEU A 10 0.27 -12.41 -2.07
CA LEU A 10 0.97 -13.68 -2.33
C LEU A 10 0.41 -14.84 -1.49
N LEU A 11 0.05 -14.57 -0.24
CA LEU A 11 -0.62 -15.55 0.61
C LEU A 11 -2.03 -15.89 0.10
N TYR A 12 -2.78 -14.89 -0.35
CA TYR A 12 -4.10 -15.07 -0.95
C TYR A 12 -4.02 -15.87 -2.24
N VAL A 13 -3.04 -15.59 -3.12
CA VAL A 13 -2.76 -16.36 -4.34
C VAL A 13 -2.50 -17.82 -3.98
N ARG A 14 -1.72 -18.12 -2.94
CA ARG A 14 -1.53 -19.50 -2.47
C ARG A 14 -2.83 -20.16 -2.00
N SER A 15 -3.64 -19.47 -1.19
CA SER A 15 -4.91 -20.00 -0.71
C SER A 15 -5.95 -20.19 -1.83
N GLY A 16 -5.99 -19.28 -2.80
CA GLY A 16 -6.91 -19.32 -3.95
C GLY A 16 -6.50 -20.35 -5.00
N PHE A 17 -5.21 -20.53 -5.27
CA PHE A 17 -4.76 -21.55 -6.22
C PHE A 17 -4.92 -22.99 -5.69
N GLN A 18 -4.85 -23.22 -4.37
CA GLN A 18 -5.22 -24.54 -3.81
C GLN A 18 -6.72 -24.86 -3.97
N LEU A 19 -7.58 -23.85 -4.16
CA LEU A 19 -9.00 -24.05 -4.46
C LEU A 19 -9.27 -24.27 -5.96
N ILE A 20 -8.36 -23.84 -6.84
CA ILE A 20 -8.51 -23.89 -8.31
C ILE A 20 -7.75 -25.07 -8.94
N SER A 21 -6.97 -25.83 -8.17
CA SER A 21 -6.32 -27.06 -8.63
C SER A 21 -7.33 -28.20 -8.85
N HIS A 22 -8.21 -28.04 -9.84
CA HIS A 22 -8.90 -29.13 -10.51
C HIS A 22 -7.94 -29.73 -11.55
N PRO A 23 -7.75 -31.06 -11.59
CA PRO A 23 -6.63 -31.72 -12.28
C PRO A 23 -6.74 -31.77 -13.82
N ASN A 24 -7.69 -31.07 -14.46
CA ASN A 24 -8.11 -31.38 -15.83
C ASN A 24 -7.90 -30.28 -16.89
N ILE A 25 -7.04 -29.29 -16.64
CA ILE A 25 -6.69 -28.32 -17.70
C ILE A 25 -5.21 -28.50 -18.08
N PRO A 26 -4.91 -29.20 -19.18
CA PRO A 26 -3.55 -29.30 -19.70
C PRO A 26 -3.18 -27.96 -20.36
N LEU A 27 -2.65 -27.02 -19.59
CA LEU A 27 -1.97 -25.85 -20.15
C LEU A 27 -0.52 -26.23 -20.42
N SER A 28 -0.11 -26.15 -21.69
CA SER A 28 1.21 -26.50 -22.21
C SER A 28 2.37 -25.90 -21.39
N SER A 29 3.39 -26.74 -21.15
CA SER A 29 4.57 -26.54 -20.31
C SER A 29 5.60 -25.51 -20.82
N SER A 30 5.30 -24.75 -21.86
CA SER A 30 6.26 -23.85 -22.52
C SER A 30 6.13 -22.36 -22.18
N GLN A 31 5.23 -21.94 -21.29
CA GLN A 31 5.02 -20.52 -21.00
C GLN A 31 5.34 -20.18 -19.54
N LEU A 32 6.64 -20.02 -19.26
CA LEU A 32 7.13 -19.46 -18.00
C LEU A 32 6.62 -18.03 -17.74
N ILE A 33 5.94 -17.38 -18.68
CA ILE A 33 5.07 -16.21 -18.52
C ILE A 33 4.08 -16.34 -19.68
N THR A 34 2.77 -16.07 -19.53
CA THR A 34 2.00 -15.71 -20.73
C THR A 34 2.62 -14.43 -21.26
N PRO A 35 3.31 -14.39 -22.41
CA PRO A 35 4.11 -13.24 -22.87
C PRO A 35 3.32 -11.92 -22.76
N ILE A 36 2.00 -12.03 -22.95
CA ILE A 36 0.97 -11.03 -22.70
C ILE A 36 1.11 -10.33 -21.33
N GLY A 37 1.18 -11.06 -20.22
CA GLY A 37 1.28 -10.45 -18.87
C GLY A 37 2.53 -9.60 -18.70
N ARG A 38 3.65 -10.03 -19.28
CA ARG A 38 4.91 -9.27 -19.33
C ARG A 38 4.78 -8.00 -20.15
N PHE A 39 4.17 -8.10 -21.33
CA PHE A 39 3.92 -6.94 -22.20
C PHE A 39 2.98 -5.94 -21.52
N VAL A 40 1.89 -6.41 -20.90
CA VAL A 40 0.95 -5.57 -20.16
C VAL A 40 1.66 -4.86 -19.00
N ALA A 41 2.44 -5.58 -18.19
CA ALA A 41 3.19 -4.97 -17.09
C ALA A 41 4.18 -3.90 -17.59
N ALA A 42 4.88 -4.14 -18.70
CA ALA A 42 5.80 -3.17 -19.30
C ALA A 42 5.06 -1.92 -19.80
N ILE A 43 3.91 -2.08 -20.46
CA ILE A 43 3.07 -0.96 -20.91
C ILE A 43 2.57 -0.14 -19.73
N LEU A 44 2.06 -0.79 -18.68
CA LEU A 44 1.58 -0.12 -17.47
C LEU A 44 2.71 0.66 -16.78
N LEU A 45 3.92 0.09 -16.67
CA LEU A 45 5.09 0.79 -16.12
C LEU A 45 5.55 1.97 -16.98
N ALA A 46 5.46 1.86 -18.30
CA ALA A 46 5.77 2.95 -19.22
C ALA A 46 4.77 4.09 -19.08
N ILE A 47 3.47 3.78 -19.00
CA ILE A 47 2.40 4.77 -18.75
C ILE A 47 2.61 5.44 -17.40
N TYR A 48 2.84 4.66 -16.34
CA TYR A 48 3.12 5.18 -15.01
C TYR A 48 4.32 6.15 -15.01
N SER A 49 5.44 5.74 -15.62
CA SER A 49 6.66 6.56 -15.67
C SER A 49 6.45 7.84 -16.48
N GLY A 50 5.75 7.75 -17.62
CA GLY A 50 5.43 8.90 -18.46
C GLY A 50 4.55 9.91 -17.74
N LEU A 51 3.55 9.45 -17.00
CA LEU A 51 2.67 10.32 -16.20
C LEU A 51 3.39 10.90 -14.98
N LEU A 52 4.20 10.09 -14.28
CA LEU A 52 4.87 10.51 -13.06
C LEU A 52 5.95 11.57 -13.34
N TYR A 53 6.78 11.35 -14.36
CA TYR A 53 7.93 12.21 -14.65
C TYR A 53 7.69 13.22 -15.78
N GLY A 54 6.77 12.94 -16.70
CA GLY A 54 6.55 13.76 -17.89
C GLY A 54 5.58 14.93 -17.70
N LEU A 55 4.63 14.81 -16.77
CA LEU A 55 3.61 15.84 -16.56
C LEU A 55 4.15 17.06 -15.81
N TYR A 56 3.71 18.24 -16.26
CA TYR A 56 3.97 19.52 -15.60
C TYR A 56 2.93 19.79 -14.53
N VAL A 57 3.41 20.09 -13.32
CA VAL A 57 2.55 20.40 -12.17
C VAL A 57 2.54 21.92 -11.97
N PRO A 58 1.43 22.60 -12.29
CA PRO A 58 1.29 24.03 -12.06
C PRO A 58 1.08 24.32 -10.57
N ASP A 59 1.22 25.60 -10.22
CA ASP A 59 0.84 26.11 -8.90
C ASP A 59 -0.66 25.89 -8.69
N TRP A 60 -1.05 25.64 -7.45
CA TRP A 60 -2.41 25.28 -7.12
C TRP A 60 -2.82 25.79 -5.75
N GLN A 61 -4.13 25.92 -5.56
CA GLN A 61 -4.71 26.49 -4.35
C GLN A 61 -5.87 25.64 -3.85
N PHE A 62 -6.08 25.65 -2.54
CA PHE A 62 -7.17 24.92 -1.91
C PHE A 62 -7.67 25.64 -0.66
N ASN A 63 -8.95 25.41 -0.34
CA ASN A 63 -9.60 25.99 0.82
C ASN A 63 -9.79 24.91 1.88
N VAL A 64 -9.39 25.23 3.11
CA VAL A 64 -9.69 24.39 4.27
C VAL A 64 -10.78 25.06 5.08
N SER A 65 -11.94 24.41 5.21
CA SER A 65 -13.01 24.84 6.09
C SER A 65 -12.70 24.44 7.53
N SER A 66 -12.47 25.42 8.40
CA SER A 66 -12.23 25.20 9.83
C SER A 66 -13.53 24.77 10.52
N SER A 67 -13.65 23.49 10.87
CA SER A 67 -14.77 22.93 11.62
C SER A 67 -14.67 23.17 13.13
N THR A 68 -14.30 24.38 13.58
CA THR A 68 -14.30 24.73 15.01
C THR A 68 -14.50 26.24 15.25
N SER A 69 -15.77 26.67 15.27
CA SER A 69 -16.24 27.71 16.20
C SER A 69 -17.76 27.80 16.13
N SER A 70 -18.42 27.62 17.27
CA SER A 70 -19.87 27.74 17.49
C SER A 70 -20.35 29.20 17.44
N LEU A 71 -20.09 29.90 16.33
CA LEU A 71 -20.51 31.27 16.03
C LEU A 71 -20.84 31.37 14.53
N PRO A 72 -21.73 32.31 14.11
CA PRO A 72 -22.39 32.27 12.80
C PRO A 72 -21.40 32.42 11.62
N PRO A 73 -21.78 31.98 10.40
CA PRO A 73 -20.85 31.71 9.32
C PRO A 73 -20.40 33.01 8.65
N ILE A 74 -19.30 33.58 9.12
CA ILE A 74 -18.43 34.35 8.23
C ILE A 74 -17.45 33.32 7.67
N ALA A 75 -17.56 33.06 6.36
CA ALA A 75 -16.74 32.10 5.65
C ALA A 75 -15.26 32.52 5.64
N ALA A 76 -14.56 32.34 6.74
CA ALA A 76 -13.11 32.46 6.82
C ALA A 76 -12.48 31.09 6.48
N GLY A 77 -12.66 30.65 5.24
CA GLY A 77 -11.85 29.54 4.73
C GLY A 77 -10.41 30.04 4.57
N HIS A 78 -9.45 29.37 5.21
CA HIS A 78 -8.04 29.67 4.96
C HIS A 78 -7.68 29.15 3.57
N LEU A 79 -7.35 30.09 2.66
CA LEU A 79 -6.90 29.79 1.31
C LEU A 79 -5.39 29.55 1.33
N TYR A 80 -5.00 28.33 1.02
CA TYR A 80 -3.60 27.92 0.97
C TYR A 80 -3.13 27.86 -0.48
N MET A 81 -2.00 28.50 -0.76
CA MET A 81 -1.31 28.48 -2.05
C MET A 81 -0.10 27.54 -1.99
N VAL A 82 0.06 26.70 -3.00
CA VAL A 82 1.21 25.79 -3.14
C VAL A 82 1.90 26.08 -4.46
N ASN A 83 3.15 26.54 -4.36
CA ASN A 83 3.98 26.86 -5.51
C ASN A 83 4.82 25.64 -5.88
N CYS A 84 4.65 25.16 -7.11
CA CYS A 84 5.29 23.97 -7.66
C CYS A 84 6.07 24.34 -8.92
N SER A 85 5.39 24.67 -10.01
CA SER A 85 5.99 25.01 -11.30
C SER A 85 7.10 24.04 -11.79
N VAL A 86 6.96 22.74 -11.51
CA VAL A 86 8.01 21.72 -11.73
C VAL A 86 7.49 20.49 -12.50
N ARG A 87 8.42 19.66 -13.00
CA ARG A 87 8.16 18.34 -13.58
C ARG A 87 8.92 17.27 -12.81
N GLY A 88 8.32 16.09 -12.67
CA GLY A 88 8.98 14.92 -12.07
C GLY A 88 9.36 15.08 -10.61
N ASP A 89 8.78 16.06 -9.90
CA ASP A 89 8.93 16.16 -8.46
C ASP A 89 8.23 15.00 -7.77
N LEU A 90 8.90 14.36 -6.82
CA LEU A 90 8.37 13.23 -6.04
C LEU A 90 8.09 13.63 -4.59
N GLY A 91 8.12 14.94 -4.31
CA GLY A 91 7.78 15.51 -3.03
C GLY A 91 6.27 15.43 -2.75
N PRO A 92 5.84 15.73 -1.52
CA PRO A 92 4.44 15.59 -1.10
C PRO A 92 3.50 16.57 -1.81
N ALA A 93 4.00 17.74 -2.22
CA ALA A 93 3.19 18.86 -2.68
C ALA A 93 3.06 18.95 -4.21
N CYS A 94 4.12 18.60 -4.93
CA CYS A 94 4.30 18.94 -6.34
C CYS A 94 4.43 17.73 -7.26
N ASN A 95 4.09 16.54 -6.76
CA ASN A 95 4.04 15.34 -7.57
C ASN A 95 2.83 15.32 -8.51
N SER A 96 3.00 14.71 -9.68
CA SER A 96 1.94 14.64 -10.69
C SER A 96 0.83 13.67 -10.33
N ALA A 97 1.10 12.63 -9.52
CA ALA A 97 0.07 11.71 -9.05
C ALA A 97 -1.03 12.45 -8.28
N GLY A 98 -0.64 13.27 -7.30
CA GLY A 98 -1.55 14.10 -6.51
C GLY A 98 -2.21 15.19 -7.34
N MET A 99 -1.58 15.69 -8.42
CA MET A 99 -2.23 16.58 -9.38
C MET A 99 -3.35 15.85 -10.14
N ILE A 100 -3.09 14.64 -10.64
CA ILE A 100 -4.08 13.82 -11.34
C ILE A 100 -5.25 13.50 -10.42
N ASP A 101 -4.98 13.08 -9.18
CA ASP A 101 -6.03 12.76 -8.22
C ASP A 101 -6.88 14.00 -7.88
N ARG A 102 -6.28 15.17 -7.69
CA ARG A 102 -7.00 16.44 -7.50
C ARG A 102 -7.88 16.81 -8.69
N TYR A 103 -7.42 16.57 -9.91
CA TYR A 103 -8.15 16.91 -11.11
C TYR A 103 -9.31 15.94 -11.41
N ILE A 104 -9.10 14.64 -11.19
CA ILE A 104 -10.07 13.60 -11.54
C ILE A 104 -11.05 13.35 -10.39
N LEU A 105 -10.55 13.21 -9.15
CA LEU A 105 -11.37 12.91 -7.99
C LEU A 105 -11.95 14.18 -7.37
N GLY A 106 -11.26 15.30 -7.46
CA GLY A 106 -11.64 16.55 -6.79
C GLY A 106 -11.20 16.60 -5.32
N PHE A 107 -11.15 17.81 -4.75
CA PHE A 107 -10.62 18.04 -3.39
C PHE A 107 -11.44 17.38 -2.29
N ASP A 108 -12.76 17.27 -2.47
CA ASP A 108 -13.68 16.73 -1.47
C ASP A 108 -13.54 15.22 -1.27
N HIS A 109 -13.00 14.52 -2.29
CA HIS A 109 -12.84 13.07 -2.29
C HIS A 109 -11.45 12.61 -1.83
N LEU A 110 -10.51 13.55 -1.68
CA LEU A 110 -9.15 13.23 -1.24
C LEU A 110 -9.07 13.04 0.27
N TYR A 111 -8.22 12.11 0.70
CA TYR A 111 -7.99 11.87 2.12
C TYR A 111 -7.39 13.09 2.83
N GLN A 112 -8.14 13.61 3.82
CA GLN A 112 -7.84 14.86 4.54
C GLN A 112 -6.68 14.75 5.56
N LYS A 113 -6.27 13.54 5.92
CA LYS A 113 -5.21 13.29 6.92
C LYS A 113 -4.07 12.48 6.33
N PRO A 114 -3.43 12.93 5.24
CA PRO A 114 -2.42 12.12 4.57
C PRO A 114 -1.21 11.89 5.46
N VAL A 115 -0.47 10.81 5.17
CA VAL A 115 0.74 10.43 5.92
C VAL A 115 1.78 11.55 5.93
N PHE A 116 1.80 12.38 4.87
CA PHE A 116 2.72 13.49 4.76
C PHE A 116 2.57 14.55 5.86
N ARG A 117 1.39 14.64 6.48
CA ARG A 117 1.14 15.53 7.62
C ARG A 117 1.96 15.15 8.86
N ASN A 118 2.43 13.91 8.95
CA ASN A 118 3.26 13.43 10.06
C ASN A 118 4.76 13.64 9.81
N LEU A 119 5.15 14.27 8.70
CA LEU A 119 6.52 14.69 8.49
C LEU A 119 6.92 15.75 9.53
N LYS A 120 8.21 15.79 9.88
CA LYS A 120 8.75 16.70 10.91
C LYS A 120 8.51 18.17 10.53
N GLU A 121 8.50 18.43 9.23
CA GLU A 121 8.27 19.71 8.58
C GLU A 121 6.87 20.29 8.88
N CYS A 122 5.90 19.45 9.23
CA CYS A 122 4.52 19.86 9.51
C CYS A 122 4.21 20.12 11.00
N ASN A 123 5.23 20.11 11.87
CA ASN A 123 5.18 20.43 13.30
C ASN A 123 3.82 20.17 13.97
N MET A 124 3.44 18.89 14.07
CA MET A 124 2.15 18.46 14.61
C MET A 124 2.10 18.56 16.14
N SER A 125 1.03 19.16 16.67
CA SER A 125 0.74 19.17 18.11
C SER A 125 0.39 17.77 18.62
N SER A 126 0.50 17.55 19.93
CA SER A 126 0.03 16.33 20.60
C SER A 126 -1.48 16.08 20.43
N THR A 127 -2.26 17.11 20.07
CA THR A 127 -3.69 17.03 19.74
C THR A 127 -3.96 16.70 18.27
N GLY A 128 -2.91 16.50 17.46
CA GLY A 128 -3.01 16.14 16.05
C GLY A 128 -3.36 17.31 15.12
N GLN A 129 -3.16 18.55 15.54
CA GLN A 129 -3.36 19.76 14.74
C GLN A 129 -2.03 20.23 14.12
N VAL A 130 -2.07 20.63 12.85
CA VAL A 130 -0.91 21.22 12.15
C VAL A 130 -0.85 22.69 12.52
N SER A 131 0.33 23.17 12.88
CA SER A 131 0.55 24.59 13.17
C SER A 131 0.40 25.44 11.91
N ASP A 132 -0.26 26.60 12.00
CA ASP A 132 -0.46 27.54 10.89
C ASP A 132 0.86 28.09 10.30
N THR A 133 1.97 27.97 11.01
CA THR A 133 3.31 28.36 10.51
C THR A 133 3.95 27.29 9.62
N SER A 134 3.31 26.13 9.47
CA SER A 134 3.80 25.02 8.65
C SER A 134 3.66 25.32 7.16
N PRO A 135 4.44 24.65 6.29
CA PRO A 135 4.26 24.78 4.84
C PRO A 135 2.80 24.53 4.43
N SER A 136 2.30 25.29 3.46
CA SER A 136 0.90 25.21 3.00
C SER A 136 0.48 23.79 2.60
N TRP A 137 1.38 23.01 2.00
CA TRP A 137 1.13 21.63 1.62
C TRP A 137 0.93 20.66 2.81
N CYS A 138 1.27 21.04 4.04
CA CYS A 138 0.97 20.22 5.23
C CYS A 138 -0.53 20.11 5.51
N HIS A 139 -1.32 21.06 5.00
CA HIS A 139 -2.78 21.07 5.10
C HIS A 139 -3.44 20.45 3.85
N ALA A 140 -2.66 20.09 2.83
CA ALA A 140 -3.18 19.55 1.58
C ALA A 140 -3.79 18.16 1.81
N PRO A 141 -4.97 17.87 1.22
CA PRO A 141 -5.46 16.52 1.15
C PRO A 141 -4.68 15.73 0.08
N PHE A 142 -4.45 14.44 0.30
CA PHE A 142 -3.69 13.59 -0.62
C PHE A 142 -4.18 12.15 -0.54
N GLU A 143 -4.39 11.52 -1.69
CA GLU A 143 -4.90 10.14 -1.77
C GLU A 143 -3.75 9.12 -1.83
N PRO A 144 -3.50 8.35 -0.76
CA PRO A 144 -2.45 7.33 -0.76
C PRO A 144 -2.69 6.16 -1.73
N GLU A 145 -3.94 5.91 -2.14
CA GLU A 145 -4.32 4.85 -3.08
C GLU A 145 -4.86 5.46 -4.39
N GLY A 146 -4.21 6.53 -4.85
CA GLY A 146 -4.61 7.29 -6.03
C GLY A 146 -4.55 6.50 -7.34
N ILE A 147 -4.95 7.17 -8.42
CA ILE A 147 -5.09 6.58 -9.76
C ILE A 147 -3.75 6.02 -10.24
N LEU A 148 -2.67 6.76 -10.01
CA LEU A 148 -1.33 6.36 -10.45
C LEU A 148 -0.79 5.18 -9.63
N SER A 149 -1.05 5.16 -8.31
CA SER A 149 -0.67 4.05 -7.42
C SER A 149 -1.38 2.76 -7.82
N SER A 150 -2.64 2.86 -8.27
CA SER A 150 -3.43 1.72 -8.75
C SER A 150 -2.80 1.01 -9.96
N ILE A 151 -2.11 1.74 -10.85
CA ILE A 151 -1.38 1.17 -11.99
C ILE A 151 -0.24 0.27 -11.50
N THR A 152 0.59 0.78 -10.59
CA THR A 152 1.69 0.02 -9.97
C THR A 152 1.19 -1.14 -9.09
N ALA A 153 0.01 -1.00 -8.47
CA ALA A 153 -0.65 -2.09 -7.78
C ALA A 153 -1.06 -3.22 -8.75
N ALA A 154 -1.63 -2.89 -9.92
CA ALA A 154 -1.95 -3.87 -10.95
C ALA A 154 -0.69 -4.61 -11.45
N VAL A 155 0.43 -3.90 -11.62
CA VAL A 155 1.73 -4.52 -11.96
C VAL A 155 2.19 -5.48 -10.86
N SER A 156 2.06 -5.09 -9.59
CA SER A 156 2.38 -5.95 -8.44
C SER A 156 1.50 -7.21 -8.40
N CYS A 157 0.22 -7.10 -8.76
CA CYS A 157 -0.68 -8.24 -8.92
C CYS A 157 -0.22 -9.19 -10.04
N ILE A 158 0.21 -8.67 -11.20
CA ILE A 158 0.76 -9.49 -12.29
C ILE A 158 2.02 -10.22 -11.82
N ILE A 159 2.90 -9.55 -11.07
CA ILE A 159 4.07 -10.18 -10.45
C ILE A 159 3.62 -11.27 -9.47
N GLY A 160 2.62 -11.03 -8.61
CA GLY A 160 2.11 -12.06 -7.69
C GLY A 160 1.53 -13.29 -8.40
N LEU A 161 0.78 -13.08 -9.48
CA LEU A 161 0.26 -14.16 -10.34
C LEU A 161 1.40 -15.01 -10.91
N GLN A 162 2.54 -14.40 -11.24
CA GLN A 162 3.72 -15.11 -11.73
C GLN A 162 4.27 -16.09 -10.68
N TYR A 163 4.33 -15.69 -9.40
CA TYR A 163 4.74 -16.59 -8.33
C TYR A 163 3.74 -17.74 -8.14
N GLY A 164 2.43 -17.46 -8.23
CA GLY A 164 1.36 -18.46 -8.17
C GLY A 164 1.39 -19.46 -9.33
N HIS A 165 1.72 -19.00 -10.53
CA HIS A 165 1.86 -19.86 -11.70
C HIS A 165 2.99 -20.87 -11.53
N VAL A 166 4.16 -20.41 -11.06
CA VAL A 166 5.32 -21.28 -10.73
C VAL A 166 4.92 -22.32 -9.67
N LEU A 167 4.11 -21.94 -8.67
CA LEU A 167 3.60 -22.87 -7.66
C LEU A 167 2.73 -23.97 -8.27
N ALA A 168 1.80 -23.59 -9.15
CA ALA A 168 0.82 -24.50 -9.73
C ALA A 168 1.42 -25.47 -10.76
N HIS A 169 2.44 -25.03 -11.51
CA HIS A 169 2.89 -25.76 -12.70
C HIS A 169 4.15 -26.61 -12.47
N LEU A 170 5.07 -26.17 -11.62
CA LEU A 170 6.26 -26.96 -11.29
C LEU A 170 5.95 -27.86 -10.11
N GLU A 171 6.14 -29.17 -10.23
CA GLU A 171 5.89 -30.10 -9.11
C GLU A 171 7.08 -30.16 -8.14
N ASP A 172 8.31 -30.02 -8.66
CA ASP A 172 9.54 -30.13 -7.86
C ASP A 172 9.76 -28.92 -6.92
N HIS A 173 10.04 -29.22 -5.66
CA HIS A 173 10.32 -28.22 -4.63
C HIS A 173 11.58 -27.40 -4.94
N LYS A 174 12.66 -28.04 -5.40
CA LYS A 174 13.92 -27.33 -5.69
C LYS A 174 13.75 -26.43 -6.93
N GLY A 175 13.07 -26.92 -7.95
CA GLY A 175 12.71 -26.14 -9.15
C GLY A 175 11.89 -24.89 -8.84
N ARG A 176 10.88 -25.00 -7.97
CA ARG A 176 10.07 -23.85 -7.50
C ARG A 176 10.92 -22.79 -6.79
N LEU A 177 11.73 -23.23 -5.83
CA LEU A 177 12.59 -22.34 -5.02
C LEU A 177 13.60 -21.60 -5.89
N ASN A 178 14.25 -22.28 -6.83
CA ASN A 178 15.22 -21.65 -7.73
C ASN A 178 14.58 -20.57 -8.61
N HIS A 179 13.37 -20.80 -9.12
CA HIS A 179 12.66 -19.79 -9.92
C HIS A 179 12.25 -18.57 -9.08
N TRP A 180 11.64 -18.80 -7.91
CA TRP A 180 11.23 -17.69 -7.03
C TRP A 180 12.42 -16.90 -6.52
N LEU A 181 13.53 -17.57 -6.17
CA LEU A 181 14.77 -16.92 -5.77
C LEU A 181 15.34 -16.09 -6.93
N GLY A 182 15.38 -16.64 -8.15
CA GLY A 182 15.83 -15.93 -9.35
C GLY A 182 15.02 -14.65 -9.61
N PHE A 183 13.69 -14.72 -9.54
CA PHE A 183 12.82 -13.54 -9.68
C PHE A 183 13.00 -12.54 -8.54
N SER A 184 13.05 -13.01 -7.29
CA SER A 184 13.20 -12.14 -6.12
C SER A 184 14.53 -11.39 -6.15
N VAL A 185 15.64 -12.07 -6.45
CA VAL A 185 16.96 -11.46 -6.57
C VAL A 185 17.01 -10.49 -7.73
N SER A 186 16.41 -10.81 -8.87
CA SER A 186 16.34 -9.90 -10.03
C SER A 186 15.59 -8.60 -9.71
N PHE A 187 14.44 -8.69 -9.02
CA PHE A 187 13.72 -7.49 -8.58
C PHE A 187 14.46 -6.72 -7.49
N LEU A 188 15.18 -7.40 -6.59
CA LEU A 188 15.99 -6.77 -5.55
C LEU A 188 17.14 -5.97 -6.17
N THR A 189 17.88 -6.55 -7.12
CA THR A 189 18.99 -5.89 -7.79
C THR A 189 18.53 -4.73 -8.65
N LEU A 190 17.46 -4.92 -9.45
CA LEU A 190 16.90 -3.85 -10.28
C LEU A 190 16.32 -2.70 -9.44
N GLY A 191 15.53 -3.03 -8.41
CA GLY A 191 14.94 -2.04 -7.51
C GLY A 191 16.02 -1.27 -6.72
N GLY A 192 17.04 -1.97 -6.23
CA GLY A 192 18.20 -1.35 -5.58
C GLY A 192 18.98 -0.43 -6.52
N PHE A 193 19.23 -0.86 -7.75
CA PHE A 193 19.90 -0.06 -8.77
C PHE A 193 19.12 1.23 -9.10
N LEU A 194 17.80 1.15 -9.27
CA LEU A 194 16.93 2.30 -9.50
C LEU A 194 16.95 3.27 -8.31
N ALA A 195 17.00 2.76 -7.08
CA ALA A 195 17.11 3.58 -5.88
C ALA A 195 18.46 4.32 -5.83
N LEU A 196 19.55 3.68 -6.27
CA LEU A 196 20.88 4.29 -6.34
C LEU A 196 21.00 5.37 -7.44
N ILE A 197 20.32 5.19 -8.58
CA ILE A 197 20.27 6.19 -9.66
C ILE A 197 19.53 7.48 -9.24
N GLY A 198 18.79 7.43 -8.14
CA GLY A 198 18.12 8.61 -7.57
C GLY A 198 16.61 8.60 -7.71
N ILE A 199 15.97 7.45 -7.98
CA ILE A 199 14.52 7.32 -7.82
C ILE A 199 14.25 7.03 -6.33
N PRO A 200 13.78 8.02 -5.54
CA PRO A 200 13.57 7.86 -4.12
C PRO A 200 12.53 6.78 -3.83
N LEU A 201 12.71 6.08 -2.71
CA LEU A 201 11.78 5.07 -2.22
C LEU A 201 10.56 5.75 -1.61
N ASN A 202 9.65 6.24 -2.47
CA ASN A 202 8.42 6.88 -2.03
C ASN A 202 7.27 5.85 -2.00
N LYS A 203 6.80 5.60 -0.78
CA LYS A 203 5.71 4.68 -0.48
C LYS A 203 4.33 5.23 -0.87
N SER A 204 4.10 6.53 -0.70
CA SER A 204 2.80 7.15 -0.99
C SER A 204 2.52 7.24 -2.49
N LEU A 205 3.58 7.40 -3.30
CA LEU A 205 3.50 7.38 -4.76
C LEU A 205 3.60 5.97 -5.37
N TYR A 206 3.90 4.98 -4.53
CA TYR A 206 4.23 3.61 -4.92
C TYR A 206 5.22 3.54 -6.10
N THR A 207 6.33 4.28 -5.96
CA THR A 207 7.41 4.39 -6.97
C THR A 207 7.92 3.03 -7.46
N ILE A 208 8.39 2.96 -8.71
CA ILE A 208 8.87 1.70 -9.33
C ILE A 208 9.99 1.05 -8.51
N SER A 209 10.94 1.84 -8.00
CA SER A 209 12.03 1.32 -7.14
C SER A 209 11.48 0.68 -5.87
N TYR A 210 10.53 1.34 -5.21
CA TYR A 210 9.85 0.82 -4.02
C TYR A 210 8.99 -0.42 -4.33
N MET A 211 8.23 -0.41 -5.43
CA MET A 211 7.39 -1.54 -5.87
C MET A 211 8.24 -2.80 -6.14
N LEU A 212 9.37 -2.66 -6.84
CA LEU A 212 10.29 -3.77 -7.12
C LEU A 212 10.92 -4.31 -5.83
N LEU A 213 11.35 -3.42 -4.94
CA LEU A 213 11.93 -3.82 -3.66
C LEU A 213 10.90 -4.51 -2.74
N SER A 214 9.66 -4.01 -2.71
CA SER A 214 8.55 -4.60 -1.97
C SER A 214 8.19 -5.98 -2.53
N SER A 215 8.14 -6.11 -3.86
CA SER A 215 7.88 -7.38 -4.57
C SER A 215 8.99 -8.41 -4.35
N ALA A 216 10.25 -7.98 -4.27
CA ALA A 216 11.37 -8.85 -3.93
C ALA A 216 11.26 -9.36 -2.48
N ALA A 217 10.99 -8.45 -1.53
CA ALA A 217 10.86 -8.81 -0.13
C ALA A 217 9.66 -9.74 0.11
N SER A 218 8.53 -9.50 -0.57
CA SER A 218 7.34 -10.36 -0.49
C SER A 218 7.60 -11.73 -1.12
N GLY A 219 8.32 -11.81 -2.24
CA GLY A 219 8.77 -13.06 -2.86
C GLY A 219 9.70 -13.89 -1.97
N LEU A 220 10.68 -13.26 -1.32
CA LEU A 220 11.56 -13.92 -0.34
C LEU A 220 10.77 -14.42 0.87
N THR A 221 9.83 -13.61 1.38
CA THR A 221 8.95 -14.01 2.50
C THR A 221 8.07 -15.18 2.11
N PHE A 222 7.49 -15.15 0.90
CA PHE A 222 6.69 -16.24 0.36
C PHE A 222 7.49 -17.54 0.27
N MET A 223 8.72 -17.47 -0.22
CA MET A 223 9.65 -18.60 -0.26
C MET A 223 9.97 -19.14 1.14
N ALA A 224 10.24 -18.27 2.11
CA ALA A 224 10.50 -18.69 3.49
C ALA A 224 9.29 -19.42 4.11
N LEU A 225 8.08 -18.89 3.87
CA LEU A 225 6.83 -19.52 4.31
C LEU A 225 6.56 -20.85 3.60
N TYR A 226 6.89 -20.96 2.31
CA TYR A 226 6.80 -22.21 1.56
C TYR A 226 7.71 -23.29 2.16
N VAL A 227 8.99 -22.97 2.41
CA VAL A 227 9.93 -23.91 3.02
C VAL A 227 9.46 -24.31 4.43
N LEU A 228 9.00 -23.37 5.24
CA LEU A 228 8.52 -23.64 6.59
C LEU A 228 7.31 -24.58 6.63
N VAL A 229 6.35 -24.40 5.71
CA VAL A 229 5.09 -25.15 5.69
C VAL A 229 5.20 -26.44 4.91
N ASP A 230 5.67 -26.38 3.66
CA ASP A 230 5.61 -27.49 2.71
C ASP A 230 6.84 -28.40 2.82
N VAL A 231 8.01 -27.88 3.23
CA VAL A 231 9.22 -28.70 3.41
C VAL A 231 9.38 -29.16 4.86
N TYR A 232 9.26 -28.24 5.82
CA TYR A 232 9.42 -28.56 7.25
C TYR A 232 8.12 -28.97 7.97
N GLY A 233 6.95 -28.89 7.32
CA GLY A 233 5.70 -29.41 7.87
C GLY A 233 5.12 -28.63 9.06
N HIS A 234 5.55 -27.40 9.34
CA HIS A 234 5.13 -26.60 10.52
C HIS A 234 3.73 -25.97 10.33
N ARG A 235 2.72 -26.81 10.06
CA ARG A 235 1.39 -26.38 9.62
C ARG A 235 0.59 -25.59 10.68
N ARG A 236 0.84 -25.84 11.97
CA ARG A 236 0.11 -25.17 13.08
C ARG A 236 0.38 -23.67 13.17
N LEU A 237 1.63 -23.24 12.93
CA LEU A 237 2.00 -21.83 13.01
C LEU A 237 1.37 -21.02 11.87
N THR A 238 1.20 -21.65 10.71
CA THR A 238 0.70 -20.98 9.50
C THR A 238 -0.80 -21.07 9.30
N SER A 239 -1.53 -21.87 10.09
CA SER A 239 -3.00 -21.90 10.04
C SER A 239 -3.62 -20.52 10.33
N VAL A 240 -3.00 -19.73 11.22
CA VAL A 240 -3.44 -18.35 11.50
C VAL A 240 -3.20 -17.44 10.28
N LEU A 241 -2.02 -17.55 9.65
CA LEU A 241 -1.68 -16.77 8.44
C LEU A 241 -2.58 -17.12 7.25
N GLU A 242 -2.90 -18.40 7.08
CA GLU A 242 -3.82 -18.86 6.03
C GLU A 242 -5.24 -18.31 6.26
N TRP A 243 -5.73 -18.34 7.50
CA TRP A 243 -7.02 -17.77 7.86
C TRP A 243 -7.06 -16.25 7.60
N MET A 244 -6.02 -15.53 8.02
CA MET A 244 -5.89 -14.10 7.75
C MET A 244 -5.85 -13.80 6.25
N GLY A 245 -5.18 -14.63 5.44
CA GLY A 245 -5.12 -14.49 3.99
C GLY A 245 -6.50 -14.62 3.33
N LYS A 246 -7.27 -15.68 3.66
CA LYS A 246 -8.62 -15.91 3.12
C LYS A 246 -9.62 -14.81 3.47
N HIS A 247 -9.48 -14.20 4.66
CA HIS A 247 -10.35 -13.12 5.14
C HIS A 247 -9.73 -11.72 5.00
N SER A 248 -8.70 -11.56 4.19
CA SER A 248 -7.91 -10.33 4.08
C SER A 248 -8.76 -9.08 3.78
N LEU A 249 -9.73 -9.15 2.87
CA LEU A 249 -10.60 -8.02 2.52
C LEU A 249 -11.53 -7.63 3.68
N SER A 250 -12.11 -8.61 4.37
CA SER A 250 -12.96 -8.36 5.54
C SER A 250 -12.15 -7.74 6.68
N ILE A 251 -10.96 -8.26 6.95
CA ILE A 251 -10.05 -7.72 7.97
C ILE A 251 -9.63 -6.29 7.61
N PHE A 252 -9.30 -6.04 6.33
CA PHE A 252 -8.95 -4.70 5.86
C PHE A 252 -10.07 -3.70 6.11
N VAL A 253 -11.32 -4.01 5.73
CA VAL A 253 -12.48 -3.13 5.94
C VAL A 253 -12.75 -2.89 7.44
N LEU A 254 -12.68 -3.94 8.26
CA LEU A 254 -12.91 -3.84 9.71
C LEU A 254 -11.88 -2.92 10.40
N VAL A 255 -10.62 -3.01 9.99
CA VAL A 255 -9.53 -2.20 10.55
C VAL A 255 -9.55 -0.77 10.00
N SER A 256 -9.77 -0.60 8.69
CA SER A 256 -9.74 0.72 8.04
C SER A 256 -10.92 1.60 8.44
N SER A 257 -12.09 1.00 8.65
CA SER A 257 -13.33 1.73 8.97
C SER A 257 -13.46 2.10 10.46
N ASN A 258 -12.41 1.91 11.28
CA ASN A 258 -12.45 1.99 12.74
C ASN A 258 -13.55 1.14 13.41
N LEU A 259 -14.22 0.25 12.68
CA LEU A 259 -15.25 -0.66 13.17
C LEU A 259 -14.71 -1.54 14.29
N ALA A 260 -13.46 -2.02 14.15
CA ALA A 260 -12.78 -2.75 15.21
C ALA A 260 -12.58 -1.90 16.47
N VAL A 261 -12.18 -0.63 16.33
CA VAL A 261 -11.96 0.29 17.46
C VAL A 261 -13.29 0.59 18.16
N ILE A 262 -14.35 0.88 17.39
CA ILE A 262 -15.70 1.13 17.90
C ILE A 262 -16.25 -0.12 18.59
N ALA A 263 -16.03 -1.32 18.05
CA ALA A 263 -16.47 -2.56 18.68
C ALA A 263 -15.74 -2.81 20.02
N ILE A 264 -14.43 -2.58 20.07
CA ILE A 264 -13.62 -2.74 21.29
C ILE A 264 -13.99 -1.68 22.35
N GLN A 265 -14.24 -0.44 21.94
CA GLN A 265 -14.64 0.64 22.85
C GLN A 265 -16.11 0.55 23.25
N GLY A 266 -16.97 0.07 22.36
CA GLY A 266 -18.41 -0.09 22.57
C GLY A 266 -18.76 -1.26 23.48
N PHE A 267 -17.85 -2.23 23.66
CA PHE A 267 -17.96 -3.25 24.69
C PHE A 267 -17.48 -2.69 26.03
N TYR A 268 -18.41 -2.13 26.80
CA TYR A 268 -18.16 -1.63 28.15
C TYR A 268 -18.92 -2.47 29.17
N TRP A 269 -18.31 -2.70 30.33
CA TRP A 269 -18.96 -3.44 31.41
C TRP A 269 -19.67 -2.47 32.35
N THR A 270 -21.00 -2.48 32.30
CA THR A 270 -21.94 -1.74 33.18
C THR A 270 -21.93 -0.21 33.04
N LYS A 271 -20.77 0.44 32.88
CA LYS A 271 -20.62 1.89 32.71
C LYS A 271 -19.66 2.20 31.54
N PRO A 272 -19.90 3.28 30.78
CA PRO A 272 -19.09 3.65 29.60
C PRO A 272 -17.62 3.96 29.94
N GLU A 273 -17.32 4.24 31.21
CA GLU A 273 -15.97 4.49 31.73
C GLU A 273 -15.12 3.21 31.84
N ASN A 274 -15.76 2.03 31.95
CA ASN A 274 -15.09 0.72 32.02
C ASN A 274 -15.06 0.04 30.64
N ASN A 275 -14.42 0.69 29.67
CA ASN A 275 -14.17 0.09 28.37
C ASN A 275 -12.96 -0.88 28.43
N ILE A 276 -12.93 -1.84 27.50
CA ILE A 276 -11.83 -2.84 27.42
C ILE A 276 -10.47 -2.14 27.26
N VAL A 277 -10.41 -1.01 26.56
CA VAL A 277 -9.17 -0.27 26.32
C VAL A 277 -8.58 0.25 27.64
N HIS A 278 -9.40 0.85 28.50
CA HIS A 278 -9.00 1.37 29.80
C HIS A 278 -8.58 0.23 30.73
N TRP A 279 -9.26 -0.91 30.65
CA TRP A 279 -8.85 -2.11 31.36
C TRP A 279 -7.47 -2.62 30.90
N ILE A 280 -7.20 -2.71 29.60
CA ILE A 280 -5.89 -3.11 29.07
C ILE A 280 -4.80 -2.10 29.46
N VAL A 281 -5.05 -0.79 29.32
CA VAL A 281 -4.09 0.26 29.67
C VAL A 281 -3.76 0.26 31.16
N SER A 282 -4.75 0.06 32.04
CA SER A 282 -4.51 -0.06 33.48
C SER A 282 -3.71 -1.31 33.87
N GLN A 283 -3.83 -2.42 33.12
CA GLN A 283 -2.98 -3.60 33.31
C GLN A 283 -1.52 -3.35 32.87
N PHE A 284 -1.29 -2.55 31.84
CA PHE A 284 0.07 -2.19 31.39
C PHE A 284 0.75 -1.16 32.30
N HIS A 285 0.00 -0.26 32.93
CA HIS A 285 0.56 0.72 33.87
C HIS A 285 0.92 0.15 35.25
N HIS A 286 0.42 -1.06 35.57
CA HIS A 286 0.69 -1.75 36.83
C HIS A 286 1.86 -2.76 36.76
N LYS A 287 2.59 -2.80 35.64
CA LYS A 287 3.85 -3.53 35.46
C LYS A 287 5.00 -2.55 35.27
#